data_AF-A0A7Z7G7E8-F1
#
_entry.id   AF-A0A7Z7G7E8-F1
#
_cell.length_a   1.000
_cell.length_b   1.000
_cell.length_c   1.000
_cell.angle_alpha   90.00
_cell.angle_beta   90.00
_cell.angle_gamma   90.00
#
_symmetry.space_group_name_H-M   'P 1'
#
loop_
_entity.id
_entity.type
_entity.pdbx_description
1 polymer ?
#
loop_
_entity_poly.entity_id
_entity_poly.type
_entity_poly.pdbx_seq_one_letter_code
_entity_poly.pdbx_strand_id
1 'polypeptide(L)'
;MTNLLQSILLWLLYISSFYAFIPSLVSRLFGFRVFRRGRSETEFSLTFDDGPDPKYTPRLLDLLRQYEAKATFFVVGEHAARHPELIQRIHEEGHLLGIHNYIHKTNWLMRPRTVRDQIQRTGQIIQEVTGVRTCYYRPPWGIMNLFDFFSKKDRRIILWSSMFEDWRSSVGVEKLTERMLKELRGGEVMLLHDRGTTLGADAHAPEQMLQALEVVLQEANRQQLHSVRIDTLMGGVTVSESKTTSQPQTHLSPWKRMVVALWLGWEKLFHWVYHLHTASPEDPLLHYRSRVYHGALVEMDDGHVIRNGDPVIELHFDNKKLFDLGMTSRSSMHLAIRMIRAMEQQLPDLARQVALQPELRSAKALYGVSMINRGPEKFGFTVRELAPGPFSSASKVYLKLLLSVIHPAGTKRLKQRSEQLVPKMIAMPLDVLLDRYGQHALVAATAEHSSEHLLVSEQDLVPERN
;
A
#
# COMPACT_ATOMS: atom_id res chain seq x y z
N MET A 1 24.87 -18.66 -22.91
CA MET A 1 23.59 -19.16 -22.32
C MET A 1 23.30 -18.57 -20.93
N THR A 2 24.30 -18.16 -20.15
CA THR A 2 24.15 -17.59 -18.79
C THR A 2 23.37 -16.26 -18.75
N ASN A 3 23.64 -15.32 -19.66
CA ASN A 3 22.98 -14.01 -19.68
C ASN A 3 21.48 -14.06 -20.06
N LEU A 4 21.09 -14.98 -20.95
CA LEU A 4 19.68 -15.16 -21.33
C LEU A 4 18.90 -15.81 -20.19
N LEU A 5 19.45 -16.85 -19.55
CA LEU A 5 18.82 -17.49 -18.41
C LEU A 5 18.69 -16.53 -17.22
N GLN A 6 19.74 -15.75 -16.92
CA GLN A 6 19.70 -14.70 -15.90
C GLN A 6 18.66 -13.63 -16.22
N SER A 7 18.59 -13.16 -17.47
CA SER A 7 17.57 -12.19 -17.89
C SER A 7 16.17 -12.75 -17.76
N ILE A 8 15.93 -13.99 -18.19
CA ILE A 8 14.63 -14.67 -18.04
C ILE A 8 14.26 -14.82 -16.56
N LEU A 9 15.21 -15.21 -15.70
CA LEU A 9 14.99 -15.31 -14.25
C LEU A 9 14.67 -13.94 -13.62
N LEU A 10 15.35 -12.88 -14.03
CA LEU A 10 15.06 -11.51 -13.59
C LEU A 10 13.67 -11.05 -14.03
N TRP A 11 13.30 -11.33 -15.28
CA TRP A 11 11.96 -11.00 -15.80
C TRP A 11 10.86 -11.81 -15.10
N LEU A 12 11.08 -13.10 -14.84
CA LEU A 12 10.16 -13.93 -14.06
C LEU A 12 10.00 -13.40 -12.63
N LEU A 13 11.10 -12.96 -12.00
CA LEU A 13 11.08 -12.34 -10.68
C LEU A 13 10.28 -11.03 -10.69
N TYR A 14 10.49 -10.15 -11.67
CA TYR A 14 9.73 -8.91 -11.79
C TYR A 14 8.24 -9.18 -12.05
N ILE A 15 7.92 -10.01 -13.04
CA ILE A 15 6.53 -10.36 -13.38
C ILE A 15 5.84 -10.95 -12.15
N SER A 16 6.47 -11.89 -11.45
CA SER A 16 5.95 -12.49 -10.22
C SER A 16 5.73 -11.45 -9.12
N SER A 17 6.70 -10.55 -8.95
CA SER A 17 6.65 -9.50 -7.93
C SER A 17 5.49 -8.53 -8.15
N PHE A 18 5.28 -8.07 -9.38
CA PHE A 18 4.17 -7.17 -9.73
C PHE A 18 2.82 -7.88 -9.83
N TYR A 19 2.81 -9.17 -10.19
CA TYR A 19 1.59 -9.92 -10.40
C TYR A 19 0.92 -10.37 -9.09
N ALA A 20 1.68 -10.82 -8.09
CA ALA A 20 1.10 -11.37 -6.86
C ALA A 20 1.72 -10.80 -5.58
N PHE A 21 3.04 -10.63 -5.54
CA PHE A 21 3.73 -10.22 -4.31
C PHE A 21 3.34 -8.79 -3.88
N ILE A 22 3.46 -7.80 -4.76
CA ILE A 22 3.14 -6.40 -4.47
C ILE A 22 1.64 -6.23 -4.18
N PRO A 23 0.68 -6.75 -4.98
CA PRO A 23 -0.74 -6.65 -4.66
C PRO A 23 -1.12 -7.31 -3.33
N SER A 24 -0.56 -8.48 -3.02
CA SER A 24 -0.77 -9.17 -1.73
C SER A 24 -0.21 -8.35 -0.58
N LEU A 25 1.03 -7.85 -0.74
CA LEU A 25 1.70 -7.02 0.24
C LEU A 25 0.92 -5.72 0.48
N VAL A 26 0.49 -5.03 -0.58
CA VAL A 26 -0.30 -3.78 -0.47
C VAL A 26 -1.64 -4.04 0.21
N SER A 27 -2.35 -5.10 -0.15
CA SER A 27 -3.66 -5.43 0.45
C SER A 27 -3.51 -5.80 1.93
N ARG A 28 -2.47 -6.56 2.29
CA ARG A 28 -2.16 -6.98 3.66
C ARG A 28 -1.53 -5.86 4.50
N LEU A 29 -0.83 -4.91 3.91
CA LEU A 29 -0.25 -3.80 4.68
C LEU A 29 -1.24 -2.64 4.83
N PHE A 30 -1.98 -2.29 3.77
CA PHE A 30 -2.79 -1.07 3.74
C PHE A 30 -4.30 -1.31 3.85
N GLY A 31 -4.76 -2.58 3.83
CA GLY A 31 -6.20 -2.89 3.89
C GLY A 31 -6.95 -2.37 2.67
N PHE A 32 -6.22 -2.09 1.59
CA PHE A 32 -6.81 -1.54 0.39
C PHE A 32 -7.67 -2.62 -0.26
N ARG A 33 -8.99 -2.36 -0.35
CA ARG A 33 -10.01 -3.25 -0.94
C ARG A 33 -10.26 -4.59 -0.25
N VAL A 34 -9.73 -4.78 0.95
CA VAL A 34 -9.95 -5.99 1.75
C VAL A 34 -10.56 -5.61 3.10
N PHE A 35 -11.53 -6.39 3.57
CA PHE A 35 -11.98 -6.31 4.95
C PHE A 35 -11.20 -7.31 5.79
N ARG A 36 -10.74 -6.86 6.96
CA ARG A 36 -9.85 -7.65 7.85
C ARG A 36 -10.19 -7.54 9.32
N ARG A 37 -10.89 -6.48 9.70
CA ARG A 37 -11.21 -6.16 11.08
C ARG A 37 -12.45 -5.25 11.09
N GLY A 38 -13.38 -5.58 11.96
CA GLY A 38 -14.54 -4.74 12.29
C GLY A 38 -14.18 -3.59 13.22
N ARG A 39 -15.18 -2.75 13.47
CA ARG A 39 -15.15 -1.70 14.51
C ARG A 39 -16.28 -2.00 15.47
N SER A 40 -16.09 -2.99 16.30
CA SER A 40 -17.01 -3.37 17.36
C SER A 40 -16.19 -3.63 18.62
N GLU A 41 -16.74 -3.32 19.78
CA GLU A 41 -16.12 -3.62 21.08
C GLU A 41 -16.58 -4.98 21.59
N THR A 42 -17.78 -5.42 21.19
CA THR A 42 -18.44 -6.62 21.69
C THR A 42 -18.59 -7.73 20.67
N GLU A 43 -18.39 -7.47 19.37
CA GLU A 43 -18.59 -8.48 18.33
C GLU A 43 -17.29 -8.86 17.64
N PHE A 44 -17.09 -10.15 17.39
CA PHE A 44 -16.00 -10.69 16.56
C PHE A 44 -16.58 -11.66 15.53
N SER A 45 -15.80 -12.06 14.53
CA SER A 45 -16.25 -12.99 13.50
C SER A 45 -15.34 -14.21 13.44
N LEU A 46 -15.94 -15.39 13.67
CA LEU A 46 -15.32 -16.66 13.35
C LEU A 46 -15.46 -16.92 11.85
N THR A 47 -14.34 -17.22 11.20
CA THR A 47 -14.32 -17.54 9.78
C THR A 47 -13.61 -18.86 9.53
N PHE A 48 -14.22 -19.74 8.74
CA PHE A 48 -13.73 -21.09 8.46
C PHE A 48 -13.44 -21.25 6.96
N ASP A 49 -12.21 -21.63 6.62
CA ASP A 49 -11.78 -21.88 5.25
C ASP A 49 -11.72 -23.40 4.97
N ASP A 50 -11.65 -23.76 3.69
CA ASP A 50 -11.41 -25.09 3.12
C ASP A 50 -12.57 -26.10 3.11
N GLY A 51 -13.59 -25.91 3.93
CA GLY A 51 -14.77 -26.77 3.96
C GLY A 51 -15.64 -26.75 2.69
N PRO A 52 -16.74 -27.52 2.70
CA PRO A 52 -17.18 -28.38 3.80
C PRO A 52 -16.47 -29.74 3.81
N ASP A 53 -16.18 -30.24 5.01
CA ASP A 53 -15.71 -31.58 5.31
C ASP A 53 -16.84 -32.41 5.96
N PRO A 54 -17.14 -33.63 5.47
CA PRO A 54 -18.27 -34.42 5.96
C PRO A 54 -18.12 -34.95 7.38
N LYS A 55 -16.90 -34.94 7.95
CA LYS A 55 -16.65 -35.37 9.32
C LYS A 55 -16.64 -34.18 10.29
N TYR A 56 -16.00 -33.07 9.92
CA TYR A 56 -15.73 -31.97 10.84
C TYR A 56 -16.74 -30.82 10.75
N THR A 57 -17.21 -30.46 9.55
CA THR A 57 -18.17 -29.36 9.38
C THR A 57 -19.49 -29.61 10.14
N PRO A 58 -20.10 -30.82 10.14
CA PRO A 58 -21.29 -31.08 10.94
C PRO A 58 -21.10 -30.81 12.43
N ARG A 59 -19.96 -31.26 12.99
CA ARG A 59 -19.62 -31.10 14.40
C ARG A 59 -19.34 -29.65 14.76
N LEU A 60 -18.71 -28.91 13.84
CA LEU A 60 -18.52 -27.48 13.97
C LEU A 60 -19.86 -26.74 14.03
N LEU A 61 -20.81 -27.09 13.16
CA LEU A 61 -22.15 -26.49 13.16
C LEU A 61 -22.90 -26.78 14.47
N ASP A 62 -22.82 -28.02 14.97
CA ASP A 62 -23.40 -28.40 16.27
C ASP A 62 -22.81 -27.56 17.41
N LEU A 63 -21.48 -27.39 17.42
CA LEU A 63 -20.79 -26.57 18.42
C LEU A 63 -21.19 -25.09 18.32
N LEU A 64 -21.22 -24.51 17.11
CA LEU A 64 -21.66 -23.13 16.91
C LEU A 64 -23.10 -22.92 17.39
N ARG A 65 -23.99 -23.89 17.13
CA ARG A 65 -25.38 -23.85 17.59
C ARG A 65 -25.49 -23.90 19.11
N GLN A 66 -24.71 -24.75 19.77
CA GLN A 66 -24.69 -24.87 21.25
C GLN A 66 -24.37 -23.53 21.94
N TYR A 67 -23.50 -22.73 21.34
CA TYR A 67 -23.08 -21.43 21.88
C TYR A 67 -23.78 -20.24 21.21
N GLU A 68 -24.83 -20.48 20.41
CA GLU A 68 -25.57 -19.46 19.64
C GLU A 68 -24.67 -18.57 18.75
N ALA A 69 -23.51 -19.07 18.36
CA ALA A 69 -22.49 -18.35 17.60
C ALA A 69 -22.81 -18.35 16.10
N LYS A 70 -22.59 -17.22 15.42
CA LYS A 70 -22.67 -17.14 13.95
C LYS A 70 -21.30 -16.95 13.33
N ALA A 71 -21.00 -17.75 12.30
CA ALA A 71 -19.74 -17.72 11.58
C ALA A 71 -19.92 -17.43 10.08
N THR A 72 -18.78 -17.26 9.40
CA THR A 72 -18.70 -17.19 7.93
C THR A 72 -17.83 -18.33 7.39
N PHE A 73 -18.34 -19.11 6.45
CA PHE A 73 -17.65 -20.26 5.85
C PHE A 73 -17.20 -19.92 4.43
N PHE A 74 -15.89 -19.84 4.18
CA PHE A 74 -15.32 -19.70 2.85
C PHE A 74 -15.07 -21.09 2.26
N VAL A 75 -16.05 -21.55 1.48
CA VAL A 75 -16.06 -22.94 0.98
C VAL A 75 -15.30 -23.08 -0.33
N VAL A 76 -14.61 -24.22 -0.48
CA VAL A 76 -13.99 -24.64 -1.74
C VAL A 76 -15.05 -25.30 -2.60
N GLY A 77 -15.23 -24.81 -3.83
CA GLY A 77 -16.35 -25.21 -4.68
C GLY A 77 -16.40 -26.70 -5.02
N GLU A 78 -15.26 -27.37 -5.15
CA GLU A 78 -15.19 -28.81 -5.37
C GLU A 78 -15.79 -29.60 -4.20
N HIS A 79 -15.59 -29.12 -2.96
CA HIS A 79 -16.14 -29.73 -1.77
C HIS A 79 -17.62 -29.39 -1.60
N ALA A 80 -18.00 -28.14 -1.89
CA ALA A 80 -19.39 -27.70 -1.92
C ALA A 80 -20.24 -28.52 -2.92
N ALA A 81 -19.68 -28.83 -4.09
CA ALA A 81 -20.35 -29.66 -5.09
C ALA A 81 -20.53 -31.13 -4.66
N ARG A 82 -19.61 -31.65 -3.83
CA ARG A 82 -19.69 -33.03 -3.32
C ARG A 82 -20.62 -33.16 -2.10
N HIS A 83 -20.80 -32.07 -1.35
CA HIS A 83 -21.57 -32.05 -0.11
C HIS A 83 -22.60 -30.89 -0.10
N PRO A 84 -23.53 -30.83 -1.08
CA PRO A 84 -24.54 -29.76 -1.14
C PRO A 84 -25.43 -29.74 0.11
N GLU A 85 -25.66 -30.87 0.75
CA GLU A 85 -26.41 -30.97 2.01
C GLU A 85 -25.76 -30.16 3.15
N LEU A 86 -24.43 -30.12 3.21
CA LEU A 86 -23.72 -29.32 4.21
C LEU A 86 -23.76 -27.84 3.88
N ILE A 87 -23.70 -27.47 2.59
CA ILE A 87 -23.88 -26.09 2.17
C ILE A 87 -25.28 -25.58 2.55
N GLN A 88 -26.31 -26.39 2.30
CA GLN A 88 -27.68 -26.07 2.70
C GLN A 88 -27.81 -25.93 4.21
N ARG A 89 -27.24 -26.87 4.98
CA ARG A 89 -27.25 -26.82 6.44
C ARG A 89 -26.55 -25.58 7.00
N ILE A 90 -25.37 -25.22 6.48
CA ILE A 90 -24.65 -23.99 6.85
C ILE A 90 -25.56 -22.76 6.66
N HIS A 91 -26.28 -22.71 5.53
CA HIS A 91 -27.18 -21.62 5.21
C HIS A 91 -28.41 -21.56 6.12
N GLU A 92 -29.10 -22.69 6.31
CA GLU A 92 -30.32 -22.80 7.13
C GLU A 92 -30.05 -22.50 8.61
N GLU A 93 -28.86 -22.83 9.12
CA GLU A 93 -28.43 -22.46 10.47
C GLU A 93 -28.04 -20.98 10.60
N GLY A 94 -28.18 -20.19 9.52
CA GLY A 94 -28.03 -18.75 9.52
C GLY A 94 -26.59 -18.26 9.42
N HIS A 95 -25.65 -19.12 9.03
CA HIS A 95 -24.27 -18.72 8.77
C HIS A 95 -24.12 -18.09 7.38
N LEU A 96 -23.03 -17.34 7.19
CA LEU A 96 -22.73 -16.72 5.91
C LEU A 96 -21.83 -17.64 5.07
N LEU A 97 -22.19 -17.85 3.80
CA LEU A 97 -21.34 -18.55 2.84
C LEU A 97 -20.51 -17.55 2.03
N GLY A 98 -19.21 -17.79 1.95
CA GLY A 98 -18.24 -17.10 1.12
C GLY A 98 -17.54 -18.07 0.18
N ILE A 99 -16.83 -17.54 -0.81
CA ILE A 99 -16.16 -18.30 -1.85
C ILE A 99 -14.67 -18.44 -1.54
N HIS A 100 -14.11 -19.65 -1.67
CA HIS A 100 -12.68 -19.95 -1.53
C HIS A 100 -12.07 -20.63 -2.78
N ASN A 101 -12.39 -20.09 -3.96
CA ASN A 101 -12.17 -20.71 -5.28
C ASN A 101 -12.93 -22.05 -5.44
N TYR A 102 -12.82 -22.68 -6.61
CA TYR A 102 -13.40 -24.01 -6.86
C TYR A 102 -12.44 -25.13 -6.44
N ILE A 103 -11.14 -24.98 -6.70
CA ILE A 103 -10.07 -25.80 -6.12
C ILE A 103 -9.19 -24.94 -5.21
N HIS A 104 -8.62 -25.54 -4.17
CA HIS A 104 -7.69 -24.88 -3.26
C HIS A 104 -6.29 -24.72 -3.88
N LYS A 105 -6.19 -23.86 -4.90
CA LYS A 105 -4.94 -23.49 -5.58
C LYS A 105 -4.66 -22.00 -5.39
N THR A 106 -3.38 -21.67 -5.18
CA THR A 106 -2.94 -20.28 -5.05
C THR A 106 -3.22 -19.46 -6.32
N ASN A 107 -3.78 -18.25 -6.14
CA ASN A 107 -4.04 -17.31 -7.23
C ASN A 107 -2.76 -16.83 -7.93
N TRP A 108 -1.60 -16.96 -7.28
CA TRP A 108 -0.31 -16.59 -7.85
C TRP A 108 0.02 -17.38 -9.12
N LEU A 109 -0.37 -18.66 -9.17
CA LEU A 109 -0.07 -19.56 -10.28
C LEU A 109 -1.22 -19.64 -11.31
N MET A 110 -2.28 -18.84 -11.12
CA MET A 110 -3.48 -18.89 -11.97
C MET A 110 -3.61 -17.63 -12.81
N ARG A 111 -4.07 -17.79 -14.04
CA ARG A 111 -4.39 -16.67 -14.94
C ARG A 111 -5.65 -15.94 -14.44
N PRO A 112 -5.82 -14.63 -14.73
CA PRO A 112 -7.00 -13.88 -14.31
C PRO A 112 -8.35 -14.48 -14.72
N ARG A 113 -8.43 -15.06 -15.93
CA ARG A 113 -9.64 -15.76 -16.40
C ARG A 113 -9.93 -17.00 -15.55
N THR A 114 -8.91 -17.82 -15.30
CA THR A 114 -9.02 -19.01 -14.45
C THR A 114 -9.50 -18.66 -13.04
N VAL A 115 -8.95 -17.61 -12.41
CA VAL A 115 -9.43 -17.16 -11.09
C VAL A 115 -10.90 -16.75 -11.15
N ARG A 116 -11.30 -15.98 -12.16
CA ARG A 116 -12.71 -15.60 -12.34
C ARG A 116 -13.64 -16.81 -12.47
N ASP A 117 -13.27 -17.78 -13.30
CA ASP A 117 -14.06 -18.98 -13.56
C ASP A 117 -14.19 -19.84 -12.31
N GLN A 118 -13.10 -19.99 -11.55
CA GLN A 118 -13.07 -20.67 -10.25
C GLN A 118 -14.06 -20.04 -9.27
N ILE A 119 -14.01 -18.72 -9.11
CA ILE A 119 -14.89 -18.02 -8.17
C ILE A 119 -16.34 -18.02 -8.68
N GLN A 120 -16.57 -17.92 -10.00
CA GLN A 120 -17.92 -17.97 -10.58
C GLN A 120 -18.57 -19.34 -10.38
N ARG A 121 -17.81 -20.42 -10.62
CA ARG A 121 -18.29 -21.80 -10.46
C ARG A 121 -18.71 -22.08 -9.02
N THR A 122 -17.88 -21.73 -8.03
CA THR A 122 -18.27 -21.89 -6.61
C THR A 122 -19.47 -21.03 -6.25
N GLY A 123 -19.56 -19.80 -6.75
CA GLY A 123 -20.71 -18.94 -6.52
C GLY A 123 -22.02 -19.49 -7.11
N GLN A 124 -21.95 -20.15 -8.27
CA GLN A 124 -23.10 -20.83 -8.89
C GLN A 124 -23.57 -22.01 -8.02
N ILE A 125 -22.65 -22.86 -7.55
CA ILE A 125 -22.98 -23.98 -6.66
C ILE A 125 -23.69 -23.48 -5.39
N ILE A 126 -23.16 -22.44 -4.74
CA ILE A 126 -23.79 -21.86 -3.55
C ILE A 126 -25.19 -21.35 -3.88
N GLN A 127 -25.37 -20.65 -5.01
CA GLN A 127 -26.66 -20.10 -5.43
C GLN A 127 -27.66 -21.21 -5.80
N GLU A 128 -27.23 -22.27 -6.46
CA GLU A 128 -28.07 -23.40 -6.84
C GLU A 128 -28.59 -24.17 -5.63
N VAL A 129 -27.74 -24.35 -4.61
CA VAL A 129 -28.12 -25.03 -3.37
C VAL A 129 -29.02 -24.15 -2.50
N THR A 130 -28.62 -22.91 -2.26
CA THR A 130 -29.24 -22.05 -1.22
C THR A 130 -30.25 -21.04 -1.74
N GLY A 131 -30.31 -20.82 -3.06
CA GLY A 131 -31.05 -19.72 -3.68
C GLY A 131 -30.39 -18.34 -3.50
N VAL A 132 -29.31 -18.23 -2.71
CA VAL A 132 -28.67 -16.94 -2.38
C VAL A 132 -27.34 -16.78 -3.11
N ARG A 133 -27.17 -15.62 -3.75
CA ARG A 133 -25.89 -15.26 -4.37
C ARG A 133 -24.96 -14.58 -3.37
N THR A 134 -23.83 -15.21 -3.07
CA THR A 134 -22.78 -14.58 -2.25
C THR A 134 -21.85 -13.69 -3.07
N CYS A 135 -21.40 -12.60 -2.46
CA CYS A 135 -20.35 -11.73 -3.00
C CYS A 135 -19.06 -11.80 -2.18
N TYR A 136 -19.03 -12.56 -1.08
CA TYR A 136 -17.87 -12.65 -0.18
C TYR A 136 -16.85 -13.63 -0.75
N TYR A 137 -15.59 -13.22 -0.81
CA TYR A 137 -14.51 -13.99 -1.39
C TYR A 137 -13.27 -13.92 -0.52
N ARG A 138 -12.64 -15.06 -0.25
CA ARG A 138 -11.30 -15.12 0.34
C ARG A 138 -10.42 -15.92 -0.61
N PRO A 139 -9.31 -15.35 -1.11
CA PRO A 139 -8.40 -16.11 -1.97
C PRO A 139 -7.65 -17.16 -1.13
N PRO A 140 -7.41 -18.37 -1.66
CA PRO A 140 -6.55 -19.37 -1.02
C PRO A 140 -5.22 -18.78 -0.57
N TRP A 141 -4.78 -19.15 0.63
CA TRP A 141 -3.56 -18.65 1.29
C TRP A 141 -3.55 -17.14 1.59
N GLY A 142 -4.68 -16.44 1.38
CA GLY A 142 -4.72 -14.98 1.40
C GLY A 142 -3.80 -14.33 0.37
N ILE A 143 -3.43 -15.06 -0.69
CA ILE A 143 -2.55 -14.57 -1.76
C ILE A 143 -3.43 -14.01 -2.87
N MET A 144 -3.29 -12.71 -3.09
CA MET A 144 -3.99 -11.98 -4.13
C MET A 144 -3.07 -11.74 -5.32
N ASN A 145 -3.63 -11.79 -6.52
CA ASN A 145 -2.95 -11.30 -7.72
C ASN A 145 -3.51 -9.93 -8.15
N LEU A 146 -2.92 -9.37 -9.21
CA LEU A 146 -3.30 -8.08 -9.76
C LEU A 146 -4.77 -8.07 -10.23
N PHE A 147 -5.31 -9.21 -10.67
CA PHE A 147 -6.73 -9.31 -11.02
C PHE A 147 -7.65 -9.18 -9.81
N ASP A 148 -7.35 -9.87 -8.71
CA ASP A 148 -8.12 -9.74 -7.45
C ASP A 148 -8.15 -8.28 -6.98
N PHE A 149 -7.04 -7.57 -7.18
CA PHE A 149 -6.91 -6.15 -6.85
C PHE A 149 -7.81 -5.24 -7.70
N PHE A 150 -8.07 -5.56 -8.97
CA PHE A 150 -8.82 -4.72 -9.93
C PHE A 150 -10.23 -5.22 -10.28
N SER A 151 -10.61 -6.44 -9.90
CA SER A 151 -11.94 -7.02 -10.13
C SER A 151 -12.98 -6.33 -9.23
N LYS A 152 -13.45 -5.16 -9.67
CA LYS A 152 -14.13 -4.17 -8.81
C LYS A 152 -15.63 -4.37 -8.58
N LYS A 153 -16.35 -5.12 -9.42
CA LYS A 153 -17.81 -4.89 -9.52
C LYS A 153 -18.70 -5.85 -8.72
N ASP A 154 -18.25 -7.07 -8.44
CA ASP A 154 -19.19 -8.11 -7.96
C ASP A 154 -18.75 -8.83 -6.67
N ARG A 155 -17.61 -8.47 -6.07
CA ARG A 155 -17.02 -9.25 -4.96
C ARG A 155 -16.39 -8.40 -3.87
N ARG A 156 -16.51 -8.86 -2.62
CA ARG A 156 -15.92 -8.30 -1.41
C ARG A 156 -14.85 -9.26 -0.91
N ILE A 157 -13.59 -8.80 -0.91
CA ILE A 157 -12.48 -9.62 -0.45
C ILE A 157 -12.38 -9.55 1.07
N ILE A 158 -12.46 -10.70 1.71
CA ILE A 158 -12.37 -10.86 3.16
C ILE A 158 -11.08 -11.60 3.49
N LEU A 159 -10.24 -10.96 4.30
CA LEU A 159 -9.05 -11.57 4.89
C LEU A 159 -9.29 -11.67 6.40
N TRP A 160 -8.23 -11.67 7.21
CA TRP A 160 -8.32 -11.86 8.66
C TRP A 160 -7.42 -10.85 9.41
N SER A 161 -7.69 -10.67 10.70
CA SER A 161 -6.84 -9.93 11.64
C SER A 161 -6.02 -10.85 12.54
N SER A 162 -6.50 -12.08 12.77
CA SER A 162 -5.87 -13.09 13.60
C SER A 162 -5.87 -14.46 12.90
N MET A 163 -4.78 -15.22 13.10
CA MET A 163 -4.51 -16.53 12.49
C MET A 163 -3.67 -17.35 13.48
N PHE A 164 -4.00 -18.63 13.64
CA PHE A 164 -3.53 -19.41 14.78
C PHE A 164 -2.73 -20.67 14.42
N GLU A 165 -2.56 -20.94 13.13
CA GLU A 165 -1.96 -22.17 12.60
C GLU A 165 -2.72 -23.44 13.01
N ASP A 166 -4.05 -23.32 13.13
CA ASP A 166 -4.95 -24.39 13.55
C ASP A 166 -4.93 -25.60 12.61
N TRP A 167 -4.43 -25.45 11.38
CA TRP A 167 -4.21 -26.53 10.41
C TRP A 167 -2.99 -27.43 10.73
N ARG A 168 -2.19 -27.13 11.76
CA ARG A 168 -1.02 -27.93 12.17
C ARG A 168 -1.30 -28.65 13.49
N SER A 169 -1.31 -29.98 13.47
CA SER A 169 -1.48 -30.81 14.67
C SER A 169 -0.33 -30.65 15.68
N SER A 170 0.84 -30.17 15.25
CA SER A 170 1.98 -29.88 16.12
C SER A 170 1.77 -28.68 17.04
N VAL A 171 0.77 -27.82 16.78
CA VAL A 171 0.44 -26.70 17.68
C VAL A 171 -0.16 -27.23 18.97
N GLY A 172 -1.03 -28.24 18.91
CA GLY A 172 -1.72 -28.80 20.06
C GLY A 172 -2.87 -27.92 20.56
N VAL A 173 -3.79 -28.51 21.32
CA VAL A 173 -5.04 -27.89 21.75
C VAL A 173 -4.79 -26.73 22.71
N GLU A 174 -3.89 -26.92 23.68
CA GLU A 174 -3.61 -25.95 24.74
C GLU A 174 -3.03 -24.66 24.15
N LYS A 175 -2.02 -24.80 23.29
CA LYS A 175 -1.36 -23.66 22.63
C LYS A 175 -2.27 -22.98 21.62
N LEU A 176 -3.09 -23.74 20.90
CA LEU A 176 -4.07 -23.18 19.99
C LEU A 176 -5.09 -22.34 20.76
N THR A 177 -5.60 -22.86 21.88
CA THR A 177 -6.51 -22.15 22.78
C THR A 177 -5.88 -20.86 23.30
N GLU A 178 -4.64 -20.90 23.80
CA GLU A 178 -3.91 -19.72 24.29
C GLU A 178 -3.81 -18.65 23.19
N ARG A 179 -3.44 -19.04 21.97
CA ARG A 179 -3.34 -18.12 20.82
C ARG A 179 -4.68 -17.49 20.47
N MET A 180 -5.76 -18.27 20.47
CA MET A 180 -7.12 -17.78 20.17
C MET A 180 -7.62 -16.82 21.24
N LEU A 181 -7.46 -17.18 22.53
CA LEU A 181 -7.88 -16.34 23.66
C LEU A 181 -7.12 -15.01 23.71
N LYS A 182 -5.83 -15.00 23.37
CA LYS A 182 -5.02 -13.77 23.30
C LYS A 182 -5.55 -12.76 22.27
N GLU A 183 -6.14 -13.26 21.19
CA GLU A 183 -6.74 -12.43 20.15
C GLU A 183 -8.26 -12.29 20.30
N LEU A 184 -8.88 -12.83 21.36
CA LEU A 184 -10.31 -12.74 21.60
C LEU A 184 -10.69 -11.33 22.06
N ARG A 185 -11.16 -10.50 21.13
CA ARG A 185 -11.62 -9.12 21.37
C ARG A 185 -12.54 -8.63 20.26
N GLY A 186 -13.28 -7.57 20.55
CA GLY A 186 -14.13 -6.90 19.56
C GLY A 186 -13.41 -6.52 18.26
N GLY A 187 -14.15 -6.62 17.15
CA GLY A 187 -13.73 -6.32 15.80
C GLY A 187 -12.86 -7.39 15.14
N GLU A 188 -12.50 -8.47 15.83
CA GLU A 188 -11.61 -9.49 15.28
C GLU A 188 -12.27 -10.31 14.17
N VAL A 189 -11.48 -10.66 13.17
CA VAL A 189 -11.82 -11.65 12.14
C VAL A 189 -10.83 -12.78 12.28
N MET A 190 -11.28 -13.84 12.93
CA MET A 190 -10.49 -15.03 13.26
C MET A 190 -10.52 -16.01 12.08
N LEU A 191 -9.36 -16.33 11.53
CA LEU A 191 -9.21 -17.39 10.52
C LEU A 191 -8.97 -18.74 11.19
N LEU A 192 -9.84 -19.70 10.84
CA LEU A 192 -9.80 -21.10 11.24
C LEU A 192 -10.13 -21.98 10.01
N HIS A 193 -9.98 -23.30 10.15
CA HIS A 193 -10.16 -24.27 9.07
C HIS A 193 -10.95 -25.48 9.59
N ASP A 194 -11.94 -25.93 8.82
CA ASP A 194 -12.77 -27.09 9.16
C ASP A 194 -12.41 -28.35 8.36
N ARG A 195 -11.27 -28.33 7.64
CA ARG A 195 -10.79 -29.45 6.83
C ARG A 195 -9.29 -29.72 7.02
N GLY A 196 -8.94 -31.00 7.25
CA GLY A 196 -7.56 -31.45 7.49
C GLY A 196 -6.86 -32.08 6.29
N THR A 197 -7.50 -32.13 5.12
CA THR A 197 -6.95 -32.77 3.91
C THR A 197 -6.47 -31.79 2.85
N THR A 198 -6.55 -30.48 3.13
CA THR A 198 -6.01 -29.45 2.25
C THR A 198 -4.48 -29.55 2.23
N LEU A 199 -3.85 -29.23 1.10
CA LEU A 199 -2.39 -29.22 0.99
C LEU A 199 -1.77 -28.32 2.08
N GLY A 200 -1.00 -28.92 3.00
CA GLY A 200 -0.34 -28.23 4.10
C GLY A 200 -1.09 -28.29 5.45
N ALA A 201 -2.29 -28.87 5.49
CA ALA A 201 -3.04 -29.16 6.71
C ALA A 201 -2.84 -30.61 7.17
N ASP A 202 -2.88 -30.83 8.48
CA ASP A 202 -2.79 -32.15 9.09
C ASP A 202 -4.19 -32.77 9.27
N ALA A 203 -4.33 -34.07 9.05
CA ALA A 203 -5.63 -34.74 9.05
C ALA A 203 -6.44 -34.59 10.36
N HIS A 204 -5.74 -34.48 11.50
CA HIS A 204 -6.35 -34.36 12.83
C HIS A 204 -6.42 -32.91 13.35
N ALA A 205 -5.91 -31.94 12.59
CA ALA A 205 -5.93 -30.53 12.99
C ALA A 205 -7.35 -29.99 13.27
N PRO A 206 -8.39 -30.27 12.45
CA PRO A 206 -9.75 -29.79 12.73
C PRO A 206 -10.32 -30.33 14.05
N GLU A 207 -9.91 -31.52 14.48
CA GLU A 207 -10.31 -32.07 15.79
C GLU A 207 -9.79 -31.19 16.92
N GLN A 208 -8.51 -30.82 16.87
CA GLN A 208 -7.87 -29.96 17.87
C GLN A 208 -8.46 -28.55 17.83
N MET A 209 -8.77 -28.04 16.64
CA MET A 209 -9.43 -26.75 16.45
C MET A 209 -10.80 -26.73 17.14
N LEU A 210 -11.63 -27.77 16.96
CA LEU A 210 -12.93 -27.86 17.63
C LEU A 210 -12.82 -27.84 19.16
N GLN A 211 -11.85 -28.57 19.72
CA GLN A 211 -11.61 -28.61 21.16
C GLN A 211 -11.16 -27.24 21.69
N ALA A 212 -10.24 -26.56 20.98
CA ALA A 212 -9.81 -25.21 21.36
C ALA A 212 -10.94 -24.17 21.21
N LEU A 213 -11.73 -24.28 20.15
CA LEU A 213 -12.84 -23.38 19.86
C LEU A 213 -13.93 -23.44 20.93
N GLU A 214 -14.24 -24.62 21.46
CA GLU A 214 -15.22 -24.75 22.54
C GLU A 214 -14.81 -23.91 23.76
N VAL A 215 -13.55 -23.99 24.19
CA VAL A 215 -13.02 -23.19 25.30
C VAL A 215 -13.09 -21.69 24.98
N VAL A 216 -12.79 -21.30 23.74
CA VAL A 216 -12.84 -19.90 23.30
C VAL A 216 -14.27 -19.37 23.29
N LEU A 217 -15.25 -20.16 22.89
CA LEU A 217 -16.66 -19.79 22.91
C LEU A 217 -17.20 -19.64 24.35
N GLN A 218 -16.79 -20.52 25.26
CA GLN A 218 -17.09 -20.37 26.69
C GLN A 218 -16.56 -19.05 27.24
N GLU A 219 -15.30 -18.73 26.93
CA GLU A 219 -14.66 -17.50 27.39
C GLU A 219 -15.26 -16.26 26.73
N ALA A 220 -15.64 -16.33 25.44
CA ALA A 220 -16.33 -15.25 24.75
C ALA A 220 -17.66 -14.92 25.44
N ASN A 221 -18.47 -15.94 25.78
CA ASN A 221 -19.70 -15.74 26.53
C ASN A 221 -19.46 -15.12 27.90
N ARG A 222 -18.41 -15.55 28.62
CA ARG A 222 -18.01 -14.97 29.91
C ARG A 222 -17.64 -13.49 29.79
N GLN A 223 -17.02 -13.10 28.67
CA GLN A 223 -16.63 -11.72 28.37
C GLN A 223 -17.73 -10.91 27.67
N GLN A 224 -18.92 -11.48 27.45
CA GLN A 224 -20.00 -10.85 26.67
C GLN A 224 -19.56 -10.44 25.25
N LEU A 225 -18.69 -11.26 24.66
CA LEU A 225 -18.28 -11.16 23.27
C LEU A 225 -19.12 -12.09 22.39
N HIS A 226 -19.66 -11.57 21.30
CA HIS A 226 -20.57 -12.30 20.43
C HIS A 226 -19.92 -12.60 19.08
N SER A 227 -20.01 -13.86 18.64
CA SER A 227 -19.57 -14.26 17.32
C SER A 227 -20.65 -13.96 16.28
N VAL A 228 -20.34 -13.10 15.31
CA VAL A 228 -21.24 -12.68 14.25
C VAL A 228 -20.66 -12.96 12.87
N ARG A 229 -21.53 -12.96 11.85
CA ARG A 229 -21.15 -13.07 10.45
C ARG A 229 -20.34 -11.85 9.99
N ILE A 230 -19.55 -12.01 8.93
CA ILE A 230 -18.69 -10.92 8.45
C ILE A 230 -19.49 -9.71 7.94
N ASP A 231 -20.67 -9.95 7.39
CA ASP A 231 -21.54 -8.89 6.87
C ASP A 231 -22.14 -8.04 8.01
N THR A 232 -22.51 -8.66 9.12
CA THR A 232 -22.91 -7.98 10.36
C THR A 232 -21.73 -7.18 10.93
N LEU A 233 -20.55 -7.80 11.06
CA LEU A 233 -19.36 -7.12 11.59
C LEU A 233 -18.91 -5.93 10.71
N MET A 234 -19.17 -6.00 9.41
CA MET A 234 -18.99 -4.88 8.48
C MET A 234 -20.09 -3.81 8.60
N GLY A 235 -21.31 -4.21 8.96
CA GLY A 235 -22.53 -3.39 9.08
C GLY A 235 -22.61 -2.51 10.32
N GLY A 236 -21.86 -2.83 11.40
CA GLY A 236 -21.68 -1.97 12.59
C GLY A 236 -21.02 -0.60 12.32
N VAL A 237 -20.83 -0.22 11.06
CA VAL A 237 -20.34 1.09 10.59
C VAL A 237 -21.50 2.09 10.37
N THR A 238 -22.75 1.73 10.65
CA THR A 238 -23.90 2.63 10.57
C THR A 238 -24.66 2.72 11.89
N VAL A 239 -24.92 3.97 12.31
CA VAL A 239 -25.57 4.44 13.55
C VAL A 239 -24.64 4.54 14.78
N SER A 240 -23.72 5.51 14.73
CA SER A 240 -23.62 6.45 15.84
C SER A 240 -23.37 7.84 15.28
N GLU A 241 -24.28 8.73 15.63
CA GLU A 241 -24.40 10.09 15.15
C GLU A 241 -23.12 10.90 15.39
N SER A 242 -22.86 11.77 14.43
CA SER A 242 -22.28 13.10 14.62
C SER A 242 -22.36 13.60 16.08
N LYS A 243 -21.30 13.34 16.86
CA LYS A 243 -20.91 14.21 17.97
C LYS A 243 -19.49 14.70 17.75
N THR A 244 -19.46 15.97 17.40
CA THR A 244 -18.33 16.88 17.46
C THR A 244 -17.69 16.85 18.85
N THR A 245 -16.48 16.31 18.98
CA THR A 245 -15.56 16.76 20.03
C THR A 245 -14.10 16.44 19.73
N SER A 246 -13.29 17.51 19.80
CA SER A 246 -11.88 17.58 20.21
C SER A 246 -10.90 16.53 19.68
N GLN A 247 -10.00 16.98 18.80
CA GLN A 247 -8.76 16.27 18.47
C GLN A 247 -7.88 16.08 19.72
N PRO A 248 -7.43 14.85 20.02
CA PRO A 248 -6.20 14.62 20.76
C PRO A 248 -5.05 14.45 19.77
N GLN A 249 -3.92 15.09 20.08
CA GLN A 249 -2.66 15.02 19.34
C GLN A 249 -2.26 13.55 19.13
N THR A 250 -2.15 13.11 17.88
CA THR A 250 -1.95 11.71 17.54
C THR A 250 -0.47 11.31 17.66
N HIS A 251 -0.13 10.53 18.69
CA HIS A 251 1.07 9.69 18.63
C HIS A 251 0.87 8.60 17.56
N LEU A 252 1.80 8.53 16.60
CA LEU A 252 1.85 7.46 15.58
C LEU A 252 1.96 6.09 16.27
N SER A 253 1.08 5.14 15.91
CA SER A 253 1.12 3.77 16.45
C SER A 253 2.46 3.09 16.15
N PRO A 254 2.97 2.19 17.03
CA PRO A 254 4.27 1.53 16.86
C PRO A 254 4.45 0.87 15.49
N TRP A 255 3.36 0.31 14.96
CA TRP A 255 3.33 -0.31 13.64
C TRP A 255 3.50 0.70 12.48
N LYS A 256 2.85 1.88 12.57
CA LYS A 256 3.06 2.94 11.58
C LYS A 256 4.50 3.46 11.60
N ARG A 257 5.13 3.52 12.77
CA ARG A 257 6.56 3.87 12.90
C ARG A 257 7.46 2.87 12.16
N MET A 258 7.13 1.58 12.24
CA MET A 258 7.88 0.53 11.53
C MET A 258 7.71 0.60 10.00
N VAL A 259 6.51 0.91 9.52
CA VAL A 259 6.25 1.12 8.07
C VAL A 259 6.99 2.35 7.55
N VAL A 260 6.97 3.46 8.30
CA VAL A 260 7.76 4.65 7.98
C VAL A 260 9.25 4.30 8.00
N ALA A 261 9.73 3.51 8.97
CA ALA A 261 11.13 3.08 9.03
C ALA A 261 11.55 2.23 7.82
N LEU A 262 10.73 1.27 7.39
CA LEU A 262 11.01 0.45 6.20
C LEU A 262 11.01 1.28 4.91
N TRP A 263 10.10 2.24 4.80
CA TRP A 263 10.04 3.16 3.66
C TRP A 263 11.24 4.12 3.63
N LEU A 264 11.63 4.69 4.78
CA LEU A 264 12.85 5.50 4.90
C LEU A 264 14.10 4.66 4.62
N GLY A 265 14.09 3.36 4.95
CA GLY A 265 15.13 2.42 4.56
C GLY A 265 15.21 2.22 3.05
N TRP A 266 14.07 2.11 2.37
CA TRP A 266 14.00 2.07 0.91
C TRP A 266 14.46 3.38 0.26
N GLU A 267 14.13 4.54 0.85
CA GLU A 267 14.57 5.85 0.36
C GLU A 267 16.09 6.00 0.47
N LYS A 268 16.69 5.57 1.59
CA LYS A 268 18.16 5.51 1.73
C LYS A 268 18.81 4.60 0.69
N LEU A 269 18.21 3.45 0.43
CA LEU A 269 18.67 2.53 -0.62
C LEU A 269 18.54 3.17 -2.01
N PHE A 270 17.44 3.88 -2.29
CA PHE A 270 17.21 4.58 -3.56
C PHE A 270 18.23 5.71 -3.76
N HIS A 271 18.47 6.53 -2.73
CA HIS A 271 19.50 7.58 -2.76
C HIS A 271 20.88 7.00 -3.03
N TRP A 272 21.22 5.88 -2.40
CA TRP A 272 22.49 5.19 -2.59
C TRP A 272 22.64 4.61 -4.00
N VAL A 273 21.61 3.92 -4.51
CA VAL A 273 21.63 3.29 -5.85
C VAL A 273 21.67 4.33 -6.97
N TYR A 274 21.05 5.49 -6.78
CA TYR A 274 20.85 6.49 -7.85
C TYR A 274 21.63 7.79 -7.67
N HIS A 275 22.53 7.87 -6.68
CA HIS A 275 23.41 9.02 -6.41
C HIS A 275 22.67 10.36 -6.45
N LEU A 276 21.56 10.47 -5.71
CA LEU A 276 20.79 11.71 -5.63
C LEU A 276 21.53 12.74 -4.78
N HIS A 277 21.60 13.98 -5.27
CA HIS A 277 22.11 15.14 -4.54
C HIS A 277 20.96 15.95 -3.94
N THR A 278 21.14 16.45 -2.73
CA THR A 278 20.14 17.26 -2.05
C THR A 278 20.38 18.74 -2.38
N ALA A 279 19.32 19.48 -2.75
CA ALA A 279 19.43 20.91 -3.06
C ALA A 279 19.82 21.74 -1.82
N SER A 280 19.22 21.44 -0.67
CA SER A 280 19.51 22.08 0.62
C SER A 280 19.68 21.01 1.72
N PRO A 281 20.90 20.74 2.20
CA PRO A 281 21.17 19.70 3.20
C PRO A 281 20.49 19.96 4.55
N GLU A 282 20.29 21.23 4.92
CA GLU A 282 19.68 21.63 6.19
C GLU A 282 18.16 21.46 6.21
N ASP A 283 17.51 21.59 5.04
CA ASP A 283 16.09 21.29 4.88
C ASP A 283 15.78 20.58 3.55
N PRO A 284 15.97 19.25 3.45
CA PRO A 284 15.85 18.50 2.20
C PRO A 284 14.40 18.38 1.76
N LEU A 285 13.94 19.24 0.85
CA LEU A 285 12.67 19.04 0.14
C LEU A 285 12.88 18.49 -1.27
N LEU A 286 13.94 18.95 -1.96
CA LEU A 286 14.25 18.60 -3.34
C LEU A 286 15.60 17.89 -3.42
N HIS A 287 15.57 16.75 -4.10
CA HIS A 287 16.72 16.01 -4.57
C HIS A 287 16.83 16.15 -6.08
N TYR A 288 18.05 16.11 -6.61
CA TYR A 288 18.32 16.23 -8.03
C TYR A 288 19.41 15.26 -8.48
N ARG A 289 19.41 14.94 -9.77
CA ARG A 289 20.53 14.25 -10.44
C ARG A 289 20.63 14.65 -11.90
N SER A 290 21.83 14.62 -12.46
CA SER A 290 22.04 14.74 -13.90
C SER A 290 21.75 13.41 -14.58
N ARG A 291 21.03 13.45 -15.71
CA ARG A 291 20.79 12.27 -16.55
C ARG A 291 20.52 12.66 -17.99
N VAL A 292 20.61 11.68 -18.88
CA VAL A 292 20.12 11.80 -20.25
C VAL A 292 18.61 11.56 -20.28
N TYR A 293 17.89 12.48 -20.93
CA TYR A 293 16.46 12.38 -21.14
C TYR A 293 16.14 11.27 -22.16
N HIS A 294 15.24 10.37 -21.77
CA HIS A 294 14.76 9.28 -22.62
C HIS A 294 13.23 9.33 -22.65
N GLY A 295 12.68 9.95 -23.69
CA GLY A 295 11.23 10.17 -23.82
C GLY A 295 10.84 10.84 -25.13
N ALA A 296 9.53 11.13 -25.26
CA ALA A 296 9.00 11.88 -26.40
C ALA A 296 9.47 13.34 -26.36
N LEU A 297 9.41 14.04 -27.51
CA LEU A 297 9.74 15.46 -27.55
C LEU A 297 8.83 16.25 -26.60
N VAL A 298 9.44 17.12 -25.79
CA VAL A 298 8.73 17.99 -24.84
C VAL A 298 8.95 19.43 -25.28
N GLU A 299 7.87 20.11 -25.62
CA GLU A 299 7.86 21.53 -25.94
C GLU A 299 7.37 22.33 -24.74
N MET A 300 8.18 23.31 -24.33
CA MET A 300 7.92 24.20 -23.21
C MET A 300 7.19 25.47 -23.66
N ASP A 301 6.52 26.15 -22.73
CA ASP A 301 5.64 27.27 -23.07
C ASP A 301 6.38 28.48 -23.67
N ASP A 302 7.70 28.54 -23.55
CA ASP A 302 8.58 29.59 -24.05
C ASP A 302 9.34 29.19 -25.34
N GLY A 303 8.99 28.05 -25.94
CA GLY A 303 9.58 27.55 -27.19
C GLY A 303 10.83 26.68 -27.01
N HIS A 304 11.31 26.49 -25.78
CA HIS A 304 12.37 25.53 -25.49
C HIS A 304 11.89 24.08 -25.72
N VAL A 305 12.80 23.21 -26.17
CA VAL A 305 12.48 21.80 -26.44
C VAL A 305 13.48 20.85 -25.79
N ILE A 306 12.97 19.76 -25.20
CA ILE A 306 13.77 18.61 -24.76
C ILE A 306 13.55 17.47 -25.74
N ARG A 307 14.64 16.90 -26.24
CA ARG A 307 14.65 15.75 -27.14
C ARG A 307 15.30 14.56 -26.45
N ASN A 308 14.97 13.36 -26.94
CA ASN A 308 15.66 12.15 -26.53
C ASN A 308 17.17 12.30 -26.73
N GLY A 309 17.98 12.00 -25.71
CA GLY A 309 19.42 12.21 -25.72
C GLY A 309 19.89 13.51 -25.06
N ASP A 310 18.99 14.45 -24.76
CA ASP A 310 19.38 15.72 -24.15
C ASP A 310 19.75 15.54 -22.66
N PRO A 311 20.80 16.22 -22.16
CA PRO A 311 21.10 16.25 -20.74
C PRO A 311 20.04 17.06 -19.99
N VAL A 312 19.52 16.50 -18.90
CA VAL A 312 18.51 17.12 -18.03
C VAL A 312 18.84 16.89 -16.56
N ILE A 313 18.36 17.78 -15.70
CA ILE A 313 18.42 17.61 -14.26
C ILE A 313 17.08 17.07 -13.80
N GLU A 314 17.06 15.82 -13.34
CA GLU A 314 15.83 15.20 -12.84
C GLU A 314 15.60 15.52 -11.37
N LEU A 315 14.41 16.02 -11.05
CA LEU A 315 13.97 16.40 -9.73
C LEU A 315 13.17 15.28 -9.04
N HIS A 316 13.44 15.11 -7.75
CA HIS A 316 12.74 14.19 -6.87
C HIS A 316 12.38 14.92 -5.58
N PHE A 317 11.17 14.71 -5.06
CA PHE A 317 10.82 15.22 -3.74
C PHE A 317 11.32 14.28 -2.64
N ASP A 318 11.74 14.85 -1.52
CA ASP A 318 12.03 14.11 -0.30
C ASP A 318 10.73 13.58 0.32
N ASN A 319 10.59 12.25 0.37
CA ASN A 319 9.34 11.64 0.80
C ASN A 319 9.11 11.80 2.30
N LYS A 320 10.18 11.86 3.10
CA LYS A 320 10.11 12.10 4.54
C LYS A 320 9.58 13.50 4.84
N LYS A 321 10.14 14.53 4.20
CA LYS A 321 9.70 15.92 4.35
C LYS A 321 8.26 16.07 3.87
N LEU A 322 7.90 15.48 2.73
CA LEU A 322 6.52 15.47 2.25
C LEU A 322 5.55 14.81 3.25
N PHE A 323 5.96 13.70 3.86
CA PHE A 323 5.17 13.00 4.87
C PHE A 323 4.99 13.86 6.14
N ASP A 324 6.08 14.45 6.64
CA ASP A 324 6.06 15.32 7.82
C ASP A 324 5.17 16.55 7.60
N LEU A 325 5.29 17.18 6.42
CA LEU A 325 4.40 18.27 5.99
C LEU A 325 2.94 17.82 5.95
N GLY A 326 2.66 16.63 5.42
CA GLY A 326 1.32 16.04 5.37
C GLY A 326 0.71 15.79 6.76
N MET A 327 1.48 15.20 7.67
CA MET A 327 1.05 14.88 9.02
C MET A 327 0.83 16.11 9.91
N THR A 328 1.66 17.15 9.74
CA THR A 328 1.58 18.37 10.54
C THR A 328 0.62 19.42 9.94
N SER A 329 0.05 19.16 8.76
CA SER A 329 -0.89 20.08 8.11
C SER A 329 -2.34 19.82 8.49
N ARG A 330 -2.99 20.87 9.01
CA ARG A 330 -4.39 20.84 9.46
C ARG A 330 -5.43 20.70 8.33
N SER A 331 -5.06 21.00 7.09
CA SER A 331 -5.92 20.88 5.91
C SER A 331 -5.09 20.76 4.63
N SER A 332 -5.73 20.35 3.53
CA SER A 332 -5.05 20.28 2.22
C SER A 332 -4.61 21.64 1.68
N MET A 333 -5.35 22.71 2.02
CA MET A 333 -4.96 24.07 1.67
C MET A 333 -3.71 24.48 2.47
N HIS A 334 -3.66 24.14 3.76
CA HIS A 334 -2.49 24.37 4.60
C HIS A 334 -1.27 23.60 4.10
N LEU A 335 -1.44 22.34 3.66
CA LEU A 335 -0.38 21.57 3.02
C LEU A 335 0.10 22.24 1.73
N ALA A 336 -0.81 22.69 0.86
CA ALA A 336 -0.46 23.38 -0.38
C ALA A 336 0.33 24.67 -0.14
N ILE A 337 -0.07 25.48 0.85
CA ILE A 337 0.65 26.72 1.22
C ILE A 337 2.07 26.41 1.72
N ARG A 338 2.23 25.36 2.55
CA ARG A 338 3.55 24.96 3.05
C ARG A 338 4.44 24.40 1.95
N MET A 339 3.87 23.64 1.02
CA MET A 339 4.57 23.16 -0.17
C MET A 339 5.05 24.32 -1.05
N ILE A 340 4.21 25.35 -1.25
CA ILE A 340 4.57 26.54 -2.01
C ILE A 340 5.76 27.25 -1.35
N ARG A 341 5.68 27.55 -0.05
CA ARG A 341 6.77 28.22 0.68
C ARG A 341 8.08 27.43 0.67
N ALA A 342 7.99 26.11 0.83
CA ALA A 342 9.16 25.25 0.80
C ALA A 342 9.80 25.21 -0.60
N MET A 343 8.99 25.19 -1.67
CA MET A 343 9.48 25.31 -3.05
C MET A 343 10.14 26.67 -3.33
N GLU A 344 9.56 27.78 -2.83
CA GLU A 344 10.13 29.13 -2.96
C GLU A 344 11.52 29.24 -2.31
N GLN A 345 11.76 28.47 -1.24
CA GLN A 345 13.07 28.42 -0.56
C GLN A 345 14.08 27.54 -1.29
N GLN A 346 13.65 26.44 -1.91
CA GLN A 346 14.56 25.41 -2.43
C GLN A 346 15.00 25.63 -3.87
N LEU A 347 14.20 26.32 -4.69
CA LEU A 347 14.59 26.63 -6.07
C LEU A 347 15.81 27.58 -6.15
N PRO A 348 15.95 28.62 -5.30
CA PRO A 348 17.19 29.40 -5.21
C PRO A 348 18.42 28.58 -4.84
N ASP A 349 18.30 27.65 -3.87
CA ASP A 349 19.42 26.78 -3.48
C ASP A 349 19.81 25.84 -4.63
N LEU A 350 18.82 25.25 -5.32
CA LEU A 350 19.07 24.45 -6.51
C LEU A 350 19.74 25.28 -7.63
N ALA A 351 19.27 26.51 -7.88
CA ALA A 351 19.86 27.40 -8.86
C ALA A 351 21.32 27.72 -8.52
N ARG A 352 21.66 27.88 -7.22
CA ARG A 352 23.04 28.03 -6.75
C ARG A 352 23.87 26.79 -7.04
N GLN A 353 23.37 25.59 -6.74
CA GLN A 353 24.09 24.34 -7.01
C GLN A 353 24.36 24.16 -8.51
N VAL A 354 23.36 24.42 -9.36
CA VAL A 354 23.50 24.40 -10.82
C VAL A 354 24.52 25.44 -11.29
N ALA A 355 24.47 26.64 -10.73
CA ALA A 355 25.42 27.69 -11.05
C ALA A 355 26.84 27.31 -10.63
N LEU A 356 27.08 26.60 -9.53
CA LEU A 356 28.43 26.29 -9.07
C LEU A 356 29.04 25.04 -9.72
N GLN A 357 28.22 24.10 -10.19
CA GLN A 357 28.70 22.81 -10.70
C GLN A 357 28.72 22.77 -12.25
N PRO A 358 29.90 22.69 -12.91
CA PRO A 358 30.02 22.71 -14.37
C PRO A 358 29.24 21.59 -15.07
N GLU A 359 29.16 20.41 -14.46
CA GLU A 359 28.44 19.25 -15.00
C GLU A 359 26.93 19.51 -15.15
N LEU A 360 26.35 20.26 -14.22
CA LEU A 360 24.92 20.60 -14.23
C LEU A 360 24.58 21.71 -15.22
N ARG A 361 25.50 22.64 -15.48
CA ARG A 361 25.31 23.73 -16.45
C ARG A 361 25.12 23.24 -17.89
N SER A 362 25.57 22.02 -18.18
CA SER A 362 25.40 21.40 -19.50
C SER A 362 23.97 20.92 -19.77
N ALA A 363 23.13 20.85 -18.73
CA ALA A 363 21.75 20.40 -18.87
C ALA A 363 20.89 21.46 -19.56
N LYS A 364 19.93 21.01 -20.39
CA LYS A 364 18.99 21.91 -21.06
C LYS A 364 17.85 22.36 -20.16
N ALA A 365 17.48 21.53 -19.19
CA ALA A 365 16.27 21.75 -18.40
C ALA A 365 16.27 20.98 -17.08
N LEU A 366 15.51 21.50 -16.13
CA LEU A 366 14.94 20.71 -15.03
C LEU A 366 13.78 19.86 -15.55
N TYR A 367 13.68 18.64 -15.05
CA TYR A 367 12.69 17.65 -15.46
C TYR A 367 12.15 16.87 -14.24
N GLY A 368 10.86 16.58 -14.20
CA GLY A 368 10.30 15.74 -13.14
C GLY A 368 8.92 15.18 -13.48
N VAL A 369 8.47 14.22 -12.67
CA VAL A 369 7.11 13.67 -12.76
C VAL A 369 6.34 14.03 -11.49
N SER A 370 5.18 14.67 -11.65
CA SER A 370 4.34 15.14 -10.55
C SER A 370 2.86 14.82 -10.79
N MET A 371 2.06 14.67 -9.75
CA MET A 371 0.59 14.62 -9.85
C MET A 371 -0.08 15.95 -9.48
N ILE A 372 0.70 17.01 -9.31
CA ILE A 372 0.18 18.35 -9.01
C ILE A 372 -0.17 19.02 -10.34
N ASN A 373 -1.46 19.18 -10.60
CA ASN A 373 -1.97 19.72 -11.87
C ASN A 373 -2.07 21.24 -11.92
N ARG A 374 -1.79 21.93 -10.81
CA ARG A 374 -1.92 23.39 -10.68
C ARG A 374 -0.90 23.89 -9.68
N GLY A 375 -0.12 24.89 -10.06
CA GLY A 375 0.88 25.49 -9.18
C GLY A 375 2.32 25.42 -9.69
N PRO A 376 2.80 24.32 -10.32
CA PRO A 376 4.13 24.28 -10.91
C PRO A 376 4.38 25.42 -11.91
N GLU A 377 3.34 25.85 -12.63
CA GLU A 377 3.42 26.96 -13.58
C GLU A 377 3.86 28.27 -12.90
N LYS A 378 3.46 28.49 -11.64
CA LYS A 378 3.85 29.68 -10.87
C LYS A 378 5.35 29.75 -10.61
N PHE A 379 6.02 28.61 -10.60
CA PHE A 379 7.46 28.53 -10.42
C PHE A 379 8.23 28.57 -11.76
N GLY A 380 7.53 28.56 -12.90
CA GLY A 380 8.14 28.53 -14.23
C GLY A 380 8.24 27.14 -14.86
N PHE A 381 7.60 26.13 -14.27
CA PHE A 381 7.50 24.82 -14.91
C PHE A 381 6.38 24.81 -15.94
N THR A 382 6.70 24.34 -17.14
CA THR A 382 5.70 23.86 -18.08
C THR A 382 5.16 22.51 -17.61
N VAL A 383 3.84 22.34 -17.62
CA VAL A 383 3.18 21.08 -17.27
C VAL A 383 2.64 20.39 -18.53
N ARG A 384 3.09 19.17 -18.82
CA ARG A 384 2.65 18.36 -19.96
C ARG A 384 2.11 17.01 -19.51
N GLU A 385 1.29 16.40 -20.36
CA GLU A 385 0.86 15.02 -20.12
C GLU A 385 2.05 14.07 -20.28
N LEU A 386 2.18 13.13 -19.35
CA LEU A 386 3.19 12.10 -19.46
C LEU A 386 2.71 11.05 -20.48
N ALA A 387 3.48 10.87 -21.55
CA ALA A 387 3.14 9.95 -22.64
C ALA A 387 2.75 8.54 -22.10
N PRO A 388 1.71 7.91 -22.67
CA PRO A 388 1.25 6.61 -22.22
C PRO A 388 2.33 5.55 -22.44
N GLY A 389 2.58 4.73 -21.42
CA GLY A 389 3.59 3.69 -21.46
C GLY A 389 3.82 3.00 -20.11
N PRO A 390 4.77 2.05 -20.04
CA PRO A 390 5.09 1.33 -18.81
C PRO A 390 5.51 2.25 -17.67
N PHE A 391 6.32 3.27 -17.98
CA PHE A 391 6.77 4.28 -17.02
C PHE A 391 5.62 5.12 -16.47
N SER A 392 4.73 5.62 -17.33
CA SER A 392 3.55 6.39 -16.91
C SER A 392 2.60 5.55 -16.04
N SER A 393 2.42 4.28 -16.40
CA SER A 393 1.60 3.33 -15.62
C SER A 393 2.18 3.04 -14.24
N ALA A 394 3.49 2.78 -14.16
CA ALA A 394 4.20 2.55 -12.90
C ALA A 394 4.19 3.80 -12.00
N SER A 395 4.50 4.98 -12.56
CA SER A 395 4.49 6.26 -11.85
C SER A 395 3.09 6.59 -11.32
N LYS A 396 2.02 6.28 -12.07
CA LYS A 396 0.63 6.46 -11.60
C LYS A 396 0.31 5.62 -10.36
N VAL A 397 0.83 4.39 -10.30
CA VAL A 397 0.61 3.51 -9.14
C VAL A 397 1.39 4.02 -7.92
N TYR A 398 2.68 4.32 -8.11
CA TYR A 398 3.55 4.84 -7.06
C TYR A 398 3.03 6.15 -6.46
N LEU A 399 2.71 7.14 -7.31
CA LEU A 399 2.29 8.46 -6.85
C LEU A 399 0.90 8.42 -6.17
N LYS A 400 0.01 7.50 -6.57
CA LYS A 400 -1.26 7.26 -5.85
C LYS A 400 -1.05 6.68 -4.46
N LEU A 401 -0.09 5.77 -4.31
CA LEU A 401 0.29 5.23 -3.00
C LEU A 401 0.85 6.37 -2.13
N LEU A 402 1.77 7.16 -2.68
CA LEU A 402 2.38 8.32 -2.01
C LEU A 402 1.34 9.30 -1.48
N LEU A 403 0.38 9.73 -2.32
CA LEU A 403 -0.70 10.63 -1.89
C LEU A 403 -1.62 10.03 -0.83
N SER A 404 -1.84 8.72 -0.86
CA SER A 404 -2.67 8.05 0.14
C SER A 404 -2.07 8.11 1.55
N VAL A 405 -0.74 8.23 1.63
CA VAL A 405 0.04 8.28 2.87
C VAL A 405 0.24 9.72 3.34
N ILE A 406 0.45 10.68 2.43
CA ILE A 406 0.72 12.09 2.77
C ILE A 406 -0.56 12.88 3.11
N HIS A 407 -1.72 12.52 2.53
CA HIS A 407 -2.89 13.39 2.65
C HIS A 407 -3.54 13.32 4.06
N PRO A 408 -3.89 14.47 4.70
CA PRO A 408 -4.45 14.50 6.06
C PRO A 408 -5.74 13.68 6.26
N ALA A 409 -6.54 13.57 5.19
CA ALA A 409 -7.77 12.77 5.16
C ALA A 409 -7.59 11.32 4.65
N GLY A 410 -6.35 10.88 4.37
CA GLY A 410 -6.02 9.58 3.78
C GLY A 410 -6.67 9.32 2.42
N THR A 411 -7.07 8.07 2.17
CA THR A 411 -7.67 7.62 0.89
C THR A 411 -9.08 8.17 0.59
N LYS A 412 -9.75 8.82 1.54
CA LYS A 412 -11.13 9.29 1.38
C LYS A 412 -11.30 10.31 0.24
N ARG A 413 -10.31 11.18 0.01
CA ARG A 413 -10.36 12.22 -1.04
C ARG A 413 -9.92 11.72 -2.43
N LEU A 414 -9.03 10.73 -2.48
CA LEU A 414 -8.61 10.03 -3.71
C LEU A 414 -9.79 9.39 -4.46
N LYS A 415 -10.87 9.04 -3.75
CA LYS A 415 -12.10 8.44 -4.33
C LYS A 415 -12.99 9.45 -5.06
N GLN A 416 -12.99 10.73 -4.68
CA GLN A 416 -13.90 11.75 -5.23
C GLN A 416 -13.37 12.44 -6.50
N ARG A 417 -12.06 12.38 -6.78
CA ARG A 417 -11.43 13.01 -7.96
C ARG A 417 -10.31 12.16 -8.58
N SER A 418 -10.48 10.84 -8.58
CA SER A 418 -9.43 9.89 -9.02
C SER A 418 -8.99 10.04 -10.49
N GLU A 419 -9.85 10.67 -11.30
CA GLU A 419 -9.66 10.95 -12.73
C GLU A 419 -8.74 12.15 -12.97
N GLN A 420 -8.61 13.05 -11.98
CA GLN A 420 -7.70 14.19 -12.05
C GLN A 420 -6.27 13.80 -11.61
N LEU A 421 -6.05 12.60 -11.08
CA LEU A 421 -4.73 12.15 -10.58
C LEU A 421 -3.99 11.37 -11.67
N VAL A 422 -3.58 12.10 -12.70
CA VAL A 422 -2.75 11.60 -13.80
C VAL A 422 -1.32 12.14 -13.58
N PRO A 423 -0.29 11.28 -13.61
CA PRO A 423 1.09 11.76 -13.57
C PRO A 423 1.34 12.67 -14.77
N LYS A 424 1.84 13.86 -14.48
CA LYS A 424 2.23 14.87 -15.45
C LYS A 424 3.73 15.04 -15.42
N MET A 425 4.26 15.39 -16.58
CA MET A 425 5.62 15.84 -16.69
C MET A 425 5.67 17.32 -16.35
N ILE A 426 6.65 17.71 -15.55
CA ILE A 426 7.02 19.11 -15.35
C ILE A 426 8.41 19.33 -15.92
N ALA A 427 8.59 20.43 -16.64
CA ALA A 427 9.87 20.81 -17.22
C ALA A 427 10.08 22.31 -17.07
N MET A 428 11.30 22.74 -16.74
CA MET A 428 11.68 24.16 -16.69
C MET A 428 13.02 24.31 -17.40
N PRO A 429 13.16 25.23 -18.37
CA PRO A 429 14.44 25.53 -18.98
C PRO A 429 15.47 25.99 -17.95
N LEU A 430 16.73 25.63 -18.14
CA LEU A 430 17.76 25.89 -17.14
C LEU A 430 18.08 27.40 -17.00
N ASP A 431 18.00 28.14 -18.10
CA ASP A 431 18.08 29.60 -18.12
C ASP A 431 16.95 30.25 -17.31
N VAL A 432 15.70 29.78 -17.46
CA VAL A 432 14.56 30.27 -16.66
C VAL A 432 14.78 30.05 -15.16
N LEU A 433 15.38 28.92 -14.77
CA LEU A 433 15.76 28.67 -13.37
C LEU A 433 16.79 29.71 -12.90
N LEU A 434 17.87 29.90 -13.67
CA LEU A 434 18.97 30.78 -13.31
C LEU A 434 18.57 32.26 -13.32
N ASP A 435 17.75 32.68 -14.26
CA ASP A 435 17.26 34.06 -14.36
C ASP A 435 16.32 34.41 -13.21
N ARG A 436 15.39 33.51 -12.87
CA ARG A 436 14.40 33.75 -11.81
C ARG A 436 14.96 33.58 -10.40
N TYR A 437 15.90 32.66 -10.21
CA TYR A 437 16.32 32.22 -8.88
C TYR A 437 17.83 32.32 -8.64
N GLY A 438 18.63 32.60 -9.67
CA GLY A 438 20.10 32.66 -9.60
C GLY A 438 20.70 34.02 -9.25
N GLN A 439 19.94 35.13 -9.29
CA GLN A 439 20.49 36.47 -9.01
C GLN A 439 21.04 36.63 -7.58
N HIS A 440 20.52 35.88 -6.60
CA HIS A 440 21.08 35.84 -5.24
C HIS A 440 22.26 34.86 -5.09
N ALA A 441 22.39 33.89 -6.00
CA ALA A 441 23.44 32.87 -5.96
C ALA A 441 24.81 33.38 -6.44
N LEU A 442 24.81 34.22 -7.47
CA LEU A 442 26.03 34.82 -8.02
C LEU A 442 26.67 35.85 -7.07
N VAL A 443 25.85 36.66 -6.38
CA VAL A 443 26.34 37.67 -5.41
C VAL A 443 26.94 37.02 -4.16
N ALA A 444 26.37 35.90 -3.68
CA ALA A 444 26.91 35.14 -2.55
C ALA A 444 28.18 34.36 -2.92
N ALA A 445 28.24 33.76 -4.11
CA ALA A 445 29.45 33.08 -4.62
C ALA A 445 30.62 34.05 -4.80
N THR A 446 30.38 35.29 -5.24
CA THR A 446 31.42 36.32 -5.29
C THR A 446 31.87 36.79 -3.89
N ALA A 447 30.99 36.78 -2.88
CA ALA A 447 31.31 37.16 -1.51
C ALA A 447 32.15 36.10 -0.78
N GLU A 448 31.88 34.81 -0.98
CA GLU A 448 32.70 33.71 -0.44
C GLU A 448 34.10 33.67 -1.09
N HIS A 449 34.18 33.88 -2.42
CA HIS A 449 35.48 33.93 -3.11
C HIS A 449 36.32 35.17 -2.72
N SER A 450 35.67 36.29 -2.36
CA SER A 450 36.35 37.49 -1.84
C SER A 450 36.88 37.29 -0.41
N SER A 451 36.20 36.46 0.39
CA SER A 451 36.54 36.17 1.78
C SER A 451 37.73 35.22 1.91
N GLU A 452 37.86 34.25 1.00
CA GLU A 452 39.04 33.38 0.91
C GLU A 452 40.29 34.15 0.44
N HIS A 453 40.14 35.13 -0.47
CA HIS A 453 41.27 35.96 -0.91
C HIS A 453 41.78 36.94 0.16
N LEU A 454 40.91 37.37 1.08
CA LEU A 454 41.29 38.22 2.22
C LEU A 454 42.04 37.44 3.31
N LEU A 455 41.70 36.17 3.54
CA LEU A 455 42.37 35.30 4.51
C LEU A 455 43.77 34.83 4.07
N VAL A 456 44.04 34.79 2.75
CA VAL A 456 45.38 34.47 2.22
C VAL A 456 46.32 35.69 2.30
N SER A 457 45.80 36.91 2.30
CA SER A 457 46.62 38.13 2.36
C SER A 457 47.14 38.50 3.76
N GLU A 458 46.56 37.96 4.84
CA GLU A 458 46.97 38.27 6.22
C GLU A 458 48.04 37.33 6.79
N GLN A 459 48.42 36.25 6.09
CA GLN A 459 49.45 35.32 6.55
C GLN A 459 50.88 35.65 6.11
N ASP A 460 51.09 36.67 5.27
CA ASP A 460 52.41 37.05 4.73
C ASP A 460 53.06 38.28 5.40
N LEU A 461 52.63 38.67 6.62
CA LEU A 461 53.26 39.76 7.38
C LEU A 461 53.72 39.29 8.77
N VAL A 462 54.77 38.48 8.80
CA VAL A 462 55.64 38.32 9.98
C VAL A 462 56.82 39.29 9.84
N PRO A 463 57.02 40.27 10.72
CA PRO A 463 58.21 41.10 10.69
C PRO A 463 59.37 40.34 11.35
N GLU A 464 60.46 40.14 10.60
CA GLU A 464 61.76 39.84 11.18
C GLU A 464 62.15 40.94 12.18
N ARG A 465 62.51 40.54 13.40
CA ARG A 465 63.34 41.36 14.28
C ARG A 465 64.47 40.53 14.87
N ASN A 466 65.67 41.04 14.60
CA ASN A 466 66.96 40.75 15.20
C ASN A 466 66.94 40.70 16.73
#